data_AF-A0A8H3CK18-F1
#
_entry.id   AF-A0A8H3CK18-F1
#
_cell.length_a   1.000
_cell.length_b   1.000
_cell.length_c   1.000
_cell.angle_alpha   90.00
_cell.angle_beta   90.00
_cell.angle_gamma   90.00
#
_symmetry.space_group_name_H-M   'P 1'
#
loop_
_entity.id
_entity.type
_entity.pdbx_description
1 polymer ?
#
loop_
_entity_poly.entity_id
_entity_poly.type
_entity_poly.pdbx_seq_one_letter_code
_entity_poly.pdbx_strand_id
1 'polypeptide(L)'
;MNFSNRLVELRLRSLVLGPDSKLVGLLQALKSASELRDLKLISIITFPDSTISWNSLSGRFSFPKLETLLLQDSNFTALKLLPTCRQIHLPDDEPENPNIEEIYALLRRVEVNALILKGDSIDDSWLDSAGLRSLLKSLPALRTLKITHWDLPENNLPALKRPRGGRKGPSQSFSNFNDLHLVDVQLWETKALKQLVSSHSLQKMELSGIYIKEVPIDEETDSEVQEWDEFTEDFRSVKWLKNTVPQFRLARNIHETDDHDFQQDVWRLW
;
A
#
# COMPACT_ATOMS: atom_id res chain seq x y z
N MET A 1 15.51 -18.34 -21.89
CA MET A 1 15.56 -16.90 -22.18
C MET A 1 16.29 -16.23 -21.04
N ASN A 2 17.24 -15.35 -21.34
CA ASN A 2 17.95 -14.57 -20.33
C ASN A 2 17.73 -13.09 -20.67
N PHE A 3 17.67 -12.25 -19.64
CA PHE A 3 17.67 -10.81 -19.77
C PHE A 3 19.09 -10.27 -19.78
N SER A 4 19.25 -9.04 -20.23
CA SER A 4 20.51 -8.32 -20.12
C SER A 4 20.86 -8.09 -18.65
N ASN A 5 22.12 -8.27 -18.28
CA ASN A 5 22.61 -7.88 -16.96
C ASN A 5 22.55 -6.36 -16.72
N ARG A 6 22.41 -5.55 -17.78
CA ARG A 6 22.24 -4.10 -17.72
C ARG A 6 20.78 -3.66 -17.62
N LEU A 7 19.83 -4.59 -17.53
CA LEU A 7 18.42 -4.25 -17.35
C LEU A 7 18.24 -3.67 -15.93
N VAL A 8 17.88 -2.39 -15.85
CA VAL A 8 17.69 -1.66 -14.58
C VAL A 8 16.22 -1.57 -14.22
N GLU A 9 15.33 -1.50 -15.22
CA GLU A 9 13.89 -1.42 -15.03
C GLU A 9 13.19 -2.44 -15.93
N LEU A 10 12.21 -3.16 -15.39
CA LEU A 10 11.29 -3.97 -16.17
C LEU A 10 9.84 -3.65 -15.77
N ARG A 11 9.05 -3.31 -16.78
CA ARG A 11 7.61 -3.10 -16.65
C ARG A 11 6.84 -4.05 -17.55
N LEU A 12 5.98 -4.86 -16.95
CA LEU A 12 5.05 -5.75 -17.63
C LEU A 12 3.63 -5.31 -17.26
N ARG A 13 2.78 -5.11 -18.27
CA ARG A 13 1.41 -4.62 -18.09
C ARG A 13 0.43 -5.48 -18.88
N SER A 14 -0.71 -5.80 -18.28
CA SER A 14 -1.85 -6.48 -18.93
C SER A 14 -1.45 -7.77 -19.63
N LEU A 15 -0.66 -8.59 -18.94
CA LEU A 15 -0.10 -9.81 -19.50
C LEU A 15 -0.83 -11.04 -18.94
N VAL A 16 -1.45 -11.80 -19.84
CA VAL A 16 -1.92 -13.15 -19.53
C VAL A 16 -0.76 -14.12 -19.73
N LEU A 17 -0.08 -14.48 -18.64
CA LEU A 17 1.08 -15.38 -18.68
C LEU A 17 0.66 -16.86 -18.83
N GLY A 18 -0.58 -17.19 -18.47
CA GLY A 18 -1.06 -18.56 -18.46
C GLY A 18 -0.74 -19.25 -17.12
N PRO A 19 -0.36 -20.54 -17.11
CA PRO A 19 -0.05 -21.25 -15.87
C PRO A 19 1.06 -20.56 -15.05
N ASP A 20 0.97 -20.65 -13.73
CA ASP A 20 1.95 -20.07 -12.80
C ASP A 20 3.41 -20.41 -13.11
N SER A 21 3.66 -21.56 -13.76
CA SER A 21 5.01 -22.00 -14.15
C SER A 21 5.66 -21.06 -15.15
N LYS A 22 4.86 -20.31 -15.91
CA LYS A 22 5.33 -19.25 -16.82
C LYS A 22 5.82 -18.03 -16.05
N LEU A 23 5.14 -17.63 -14.98
CA LEU A 23 5.60 -16.56 -14.09
C LEU A 23 6.89 -16.98 -13.36
N VAL A 24 6.96 -18.23 -12.89
CA VAL A 24 8.20 -18.80 -12.33
C VAL A 24 9.34 -18.75 -13.35
N GLY A 25 9.07 -19.15 -14.60
CA GLY A 25 10.05 -19.09 -15.68
C GLY A 25 10.52 -17.67 -15.99
N LEU A 26 9.60 -16.70 -15.98
CA LEU A 26 9.91 -15.27 -16.14
C LEU A 26 10.81 -14.77 -15.00
N LEU A 27 10.47 -15.04 -13.75
CA LEU A 27 11.27 -14.64 -12.58
C LEU A 27 12.63 -15.32 -12.57
N GLN A 28 12.70 -16.58 -13.02
CA GLN A 28 13.96 -17.30 -13.18
C GLN A 28 14.85 -16.66 -14.25
N ALA A 29 14.26 -16.27 -15.39
CA ALA A 29 14.98 -15.52 -16.42
C ALA A 29 15.48 -14.16 -15.88
N LEU A 30 14.67 -13.48 -15.06
CA LEU A 30 15.03 -12.19 -14.46
C LEU A 30 16.22 -12.27 -13.50
N LYS A 31 16.57 -13.45 -12.96
CA LYS A 31 17.78 -13.61 -12.14
C LYS A 31 19.07 -13.23 -12.90
N SER A 32 19.05 -13.27 -14.23
CA SER A 32 20.17 -12.82 -15.05
C SER A 32 20.33 -11.29 -15.10
N ALA A 33 19.29 -10.53 -14.73
CA ALA A 33 19.31 -9.07 -14.64
C ALA A 33 19.82 -8.61 -13.26
N SER A 34 21.13 -8.74 -13.01
CA SER A 34 21.73 -8.40 -11.71
C SER A 34 21.63 -6.92 -11.33
N GLU A 35 21.46 -6.03 -12.32
CA GLU A 35 21.30 -4.58 -12.12
C GLU A 35 19.84 -4.14 -12.00
N LEU A 36 18.87 -5.05 -11.96
CA LEU A 36 17.44 -4.72 -11.86
C LEU A 36 17.15 -4.01 -10.53
N ARG A 37 16.65 -2.78 -10.64
CA ARG A 37 16.27 -1.90 -9.52
C ARG A 37 14.76 -1.69 -9.43
N ASP A 38 14.07 -1.70 -10.56
CA ASP A 38 12.63 -1.44 -10.62
C ASP A 38 11.91 -2.57 -11.36
N LEU A 39 11.05 -3.31 -10.65
CA LEU A 39 10.20 -4.36 -11.24
C LEU A 39 8.74 -3.98 -11.07
N LYS A 40 8.01 -3.87 -12.18
CA LYS A 40 6.61 -3.46 -12.20
C LYS A 40 5.80 -4.53 -12.93
N LEU A 41 4.92 -5.21 -12.19
CA LEU A 41 4.05 -6.27 -12.67
C LEU A 41 2.60 -5.78 -12.49
N ILE A 42 2.00 -5.32 -13.58
CA ILE A 42 0.69 -4.65 -13.59
C ILE A 42 -0.29 -5.51 -14.38
N SER A 43 -1.45 -5.81 -13.80
CA SER A 43 -2.51 -6.62 -14.39
C SER A 43 -1.99 -7.94 -14.97
N ILE A 44 -1.16 -8.65 -14.19
CA ILE A 44 -0.59 -9.94 -14.59
C ILE A 44 -1.54 -11.05 -14.17
N ILE A 45 -2.09 -11.75 -15.16
CA ILE A 45 -3.03 -12.86 -14.95
C ILE A 45 -2.25 -14.17 -15.09
N THR A 46 -2.29 -14.98 -14.03
CA THR A 46 -1.81 -16.36 -14.03
C THR A 46 -2.90 -17.33 -13.59
N PHE A 47 -2.75 -18.59 -14.00
CA PHE A 47 -3.66 -19.68 -13.64
C PHE A 47 -2.96 -20.66 -12.70
N PRO A 48 -3.66 -21.17 -11.66
CA PRO A 48 -3.13 -22.15 -10.74
C PRO A 48 -2.46 -23.33 -11.45
N ASP A 49 -1.21 -23.61 -11.10
CA ASP A 49 -0.46 -24.75 -11.63
C ASP A 49 -0.16 -25.75 -10.50
N SER A 50 -0.83 -26.91 -10.53
CA SER A 50 -0.68 -27.96 -9.52
C SER A 50 0.70 -28.62 -9.51
N THR A 51 1.51 -28.38 -10.56
CA THR A 51 2.87 -28.91 -10.63
C THR A 51 3.87 -28.11 -9.79
N ILE A 52 3.49 -26.95 -9.29
CA ILE A 52 4.37 -26.03 -8.56
C ILE A 52 4.25 -26.23 -7.05
N SER A 53 5.37 -26.62 -6.43
CA SER A 53 5.50 -26.55 -4.99
C SER A 53 6.04 -25.18 -4.57
N TRP A 54 5.16 -24.26 -4.16
CA TRP A 54 5.51 -22.92 -3.70
C TRP A 54 6.52 -22.89 -2.55
N ASN A 55 6.43 -23.87 -1.65
CA ASN A 55 7.37 -24.04 -0.54
C ASN A 55 8.81 -24.26 -1.02
N SER A 56 8.99 -24.89 -2.19
CA SER A 56 10.30 -25.13 -2.77
C SER A 56 10.89 -23.90 -3.48
N LEU A 57 10.03 -22.94 -3.89
CA LEU A 57 10.41 -21.74 -4.64
C LEU A 57 10.68 -20.53 -3.75
N SER A 58 10.13 -20.53 -2.52
CA SER A 58 10.41 -19.52 -1.50
C SER A 58 11.92 -19.30 -1.32
N GLY A 59 12.39 -18.07 -1.52
CA GLY A 59 13.81 -17.70 -1.37
C GLY A 59 14.73 -18.12 -2.53
N ARG A 60 14.21 -18.70 -3.62
CA ARG A 60 15.04 -19.03 -4.80
C ARG A 60 15.32 -17.84 -5.69
N PHE A 61 14.44 -16.86 -5.68
CA PHE A 61 14.62 -15.62 -6.40
C PHE A 61 15.37 -14.67 -5.47
N SER A 62 16.33 -13.93 -6.01
CA SER A 62 17.05 -12.90 -5.28
C SER A 62 17.40 -11.83 -6.30
N PHE A 63 16.94 -10.61 -6.04
CA PHE A 63 17.21 -9.45 -6.86
C PHE A 63 17.99 -8.46 -5.98
N PRO A 64 19.32 -8.58 -5.90
CA PRO A 64 20.12 -7.94 -4.86
C PRO A 64 20.10 -6.40 -4.93
N LYS A 65 19.77 -5.84 -6.10
CA LYS A 65 19.68 -4.40 -6.35
C LYS A 65 18.24 -3.89 -6.47
N LEU A 66 17.25 -4.74 -6.23
CA LEU A 66 15.84 -4.36 -6.41
C LEU A 66 15.45 -3.38 -5.31
N GLU A 67 15.16 -2.16 -5.73
CA GLU A 67 14.74 -1.05 -4.90
C GLU A 67 13.21 -0.98 -4.90
N THR A 68 12.58 -1.08 -6.07
CA THR A 68 11.13 -0.92 -6.23
C THR A 68 10.49 -2.20 -6.76
N LEU A 69 9.41 -2.65 -6.11
CA LEU A 69 8.49 -3.65 -6.66
C LEU A 69 7.06 -3.09 -6.66
N LEU A 70 6.46 -3.01 -7.84
CA LEU A 70 5.06 -2.64 -8.04
C LEU A 70 4.32 -3.89 -8.46
N LEU A 71 3.32 -4.30 -7.66
CA LEU A 71 2.33 -5.29 -8.02
C LEU A 71 0.99 -4.58 -8.03
N GLN A 72 0.34 -4.56 -9.17
CA GLN A 72 -0.93 -3.84 -9.36
C GLN A 72 -1.84 -4.77 -10.18
N ASP A 73 -3.12 -4.87 -9.81
CA ASP A 73 -4.15 -5.69 -10.48
C ASP A 73 -3.72 -7.13 -10.81
N SER A 74 -2.74 -7.68 -10.07
CA SER A 74 -2.17 -9.00 -10.34
C SER A 74 -2.75 -10.05 -9.40
N ASN A 75 -3.05 -11.24 -9.92
CA ASN A 75 -3.46 -12.36 -9.06
C ASN A 75 -2.41 -12.60 -7.96
N PHE A 76 -2.86 -12.80 -6.72
CA PHE A 76 -2.03 -12.93 -5.50
C PHE A 76 -0.94 -14.02 -5.59
N THR A 77 -1.06 -14.93 -6.54
CA THR A 77 -0.02 -15.89 -6.89
C THR A 77 1.33 -15.24 -7.22
N ALA A 78 1.34 -14.02 -7.77
CA ALA A 78 2.58 -13.29 -8.06
C ALA A 78 3.37 -12.92 -6.79
N LEU A 79 2.69 -12.62 -5.68
CA LEU A 79 3.32 -12.32 -4.39
C LEU A 79 4.08 -13.52 -3.81
N LYS A 80 3.64 -14.75 -4.10
CA LYS A 80 4.27 -15.98 -3.59
C LYS A 80 5.69 -16.21 -4.12
N LEU A 81 6.05 -15.57 -5.22
CA LEU A 81 7.32 -15.81 -5.93
C LEU A 81 8.37 -14.73 -5.73
N LEU A 82 7.98 -13.57 -5.21
CA LEU A 82 8.85 -12.41 -5.26
C LEU A 82 9.77 -12.37 -4.04
N PRO A 83 11.07 -12.10 -4.24
CA PRO A 83 12.00 -11.98 -3.13
C PRO A 83 11.99 -10.57 -2.55
N THR A 84 12.90 -10.33 -1.62
CA THR A 84 12.99 -9.10 -0.83
C THR A 84 13.02 -7.82 -1.69
N CYS A 85 12.05 -6.91 -1.49
CA CYS A 85 11.91 -5.61 -2.18
C CYS A 85 11.64 -4.49 -1.18
N ARG A 86 12.12 -3.27 -1.46
CA ARG A 86 11.93 -2.13 -0.54
C ARG A 86 10.60 -1.42 -0.72
N GLN A 87 9.91 -1.60 -1.85
CA GLN A 87 8.58 -1.06 -2.08
C GLN A 87 7.64 -2.15 -2.55
N ILE A 88 6.39 -2.17 -2.07
CA ILE A 88 5.34 -3.09 -2.53
C ILE A 88 4.06 -2.29 -2.76
N HIS A 89 3.36 -2.65 -3.83
CA HIS A 89 1.97 -2.27 -4.10
C HIS A 89 1.13 -3.55 -4.08
N LEU A 90 -0.15 -3.48 -3.73
CA LEU A 90 -1.03 -4.64 -3.66
C LEU A 90 -2.22 -4.49 -4.63
N PRO A 91 -2.77 -5.61 -5.15
CA PRO A 91 -3.80 -5.59 -6.21
C PRO A 91 -5.13 -5.00 -5.75
N ASP A 92 -5.94 -4.65 -6.76
CA ASP A 92 -7.26 -4.01 -6.66
C ASP A 92 -8.43 -5.03 -6.50
N ASP A 93 -8.38 -6.19 -7.17
CA ASP A 93 -9.48 -7.18 -7.16
C ASP A 93 -9.57 -8.08 -5.89
N GLU A 94 -10.81 -8.35 -5.44
CA GLU A 94 -11.15 -9.42 -4.49
C GLU A 94 -10.64 -10.77 -5.02
N PRO A 95 -9.65 -11.37 -4.37
CA PRO A 95 -9.08 -12.58 -4.90
C PRO A 95 -9.94 -13.79 -4.55
N GLU A 96 -10.04 -14.75 -5.48
CA GLU A 96 -10.54 -16.09 -5.19
C GLU A 96 -9.61 -16.79 -4.17
N ASN A 97 -9.82 -16.50 -2.88
CA ASN A 97 -9.26 -17.12 -1.68
C ASN A 97 -7.72 -17.33 -1.62
N PRO A 98 -6.88 -16.30 -1.68
CA PRO A 98 -5.54 -16.38 -1.15
C PRO A 98 -5.61 -16.29 0.38
N ASN A 99 -4.98 -17.25 1.04
CA ASN A 99 -4.80 -17.19 2.49
C ASN A 99 -3.93 -15.99 2.84
N ILE A 100 -4.55 -14.90 3.27
CA ILE A 100 -3.93 -13.63 3.65
C ILE A 100 -2.78 -13.82 4.67
N GLU A 101 -2.89 -14.82 5.55
CA GLU A 101 -1.82 -15.13 6.52
C GLU A 101 -0.55 -15.66 5.85
N GLU A 102 -0.65 -16.34 4.70
CA GLU A 102 0.52 -16.73 3.92
C GLU A 102 1.22 -15.50 3.33
N ILE A 103 0.46 -14.50 2.89
CA ILE A 103 1.00 -13.24 2.37
C ILE A 103 1.76 -12.52 3.49
N TYR A 104 1.17 -12.41 4.67
CA TYR A 104 1.84 -11.83 5.83
C TYR A 104 3.11 -12.59 6.21
N ALA A 105 3.10 -13.93 6.15
CA ALA A 105 4.29 -14.74 6.41
C ALA A 105 5.41 -14.50 5.37
N LEU A 106 5.05 -14.24 4.11
CA LEU A 106 6.01 -13.89 3.05
C LEU A 106 6.57 -12.48 3.25
N LEU A 107 5.70 -11.50 3.51
CA LEU A 107 6.07 -10.11 3.72
C LEU A 107 7.01 -9.92 4.93
N ARG A 108 6.85 -10.72 5.98
CA ARG A 108 7.80 -10.73 7.14
C ARG A 108 9.22 -11.09 6.78
N ARG A 109 9.45 -11.74 5.64
CA ARG A 109 10.79 -12.13 5.17
C ARG A 109 11.45 -11.01 4.37
N VAL A 110 10.73 -9.93 4.10
CA VAL A 110 11.12 -8.86 3.21
C VAL A 110 11.20 -7.54 3.95
N GLU A 111 12.30 -6.82 3.76
CA GLU A 111 12.46 -5.45 4.27
C GLU A 111 11.79 -4.46 3.31
N VAL A 112 10.49 -4.24 3.53
CA VAL A 112 9.72 -3.21 2.81
C VAL A 112 9.82 -1.89 3.56
N ASN A 113 10.31 -0.85 2.90
CA ASN A 113 10.43 0.51 3.40
C ASN A 113 9.28 1.42 2.94
N ALA A 114 8.62 1.10 1.83
CA ALA A 114 7.48 1.83 1.31
C ALA A 114 6.33 0.88 0.89
N LEU A 115 5.11 1.18 1.30
CA LEU A 115 3.92 0.41 0.97
C LEU A 115 2.91 1.36 0.36
N ILE A 116 2.35 0.97 -0.77
CA ILE A 116 1.30 1.71 -1.44
C ILE A 116 0.07 0.82 -1.54
N LEU A 117 -1.05 1.30 -1.01
CA LEU A 117 -2.35 0.67 -1.03
C LEU A 117 -3.26 1.52 -1.88
N LYS A 118 -3.80 0.93 -2.93
CA LYS A 118 -4.77 1.56 -3.83
C LYS A 118 -6.10 0.81 -3.69
N GLY A 119 -7.19 1.55 -3.77
CA GLY A 119 -8.53 0.98 -3.86
C GLY A 119 -9.11 1.25 -5.24
N ASP A 120 -10.04 0.40 -5.64
CA ASP A 120 -10.68 0.42 -6.95
C ASP A 120 -11.77 1.48 -7.01
N SER A 121 -12.48 1.58 -5.89
CA SER A 121 -13.46 2.59 -5.62
C SER A 121 -13.45 2.88 -4.14
N ILE A 122 -14.06 4.01 -3.80
CA ILE A 122 -14.27 4.41 -2.42
C ILE A 122 -14.84 3.24 -1.60
N ASP A 123 -15.85 2.53 -2.10
CA ASP A 123 -16.57 1.51 -1.31
C ASP A 123 -15.87 0.14 -1.26
N ASP A 124 -14.71 -0.03 -1.91
CA ASP A 124 -14.08 -1.33 -2.12
C ASP A 124 -12.68 -1.42 -1.47
N SER A 125 -12.64 -1.25 -0.15
CA SER A 125 -11.44 -1.59 0.61
C SER A 125 -11.34 -3.11 0.75
N TRP A 126 -10.56 -3.75 -0.12
CA TRP A 126 -10.30 -5.21 -0.09
C TRP A 126 -9.58 -5.70 1.20
N LEU A 127 -9.13 -4.78 2.06
CA LEU A 127 -8.55 -5.05 3.37
C LEU A 127 -9.41 -4.42 4.47
N ASP A 128 -9.94 -5.25 5.36
CA ASP A 128 -10.55 -4.79 6.59
C ASP A 128 -9.51 -4.26 7.60
N SER A 129 -9.99 -3.62 8.66
CA SER A 129 -9.15 -3.10 9.74
C SER A 129 -8.21 -4.17 10.36
N ALA A 130 -8.63 -5.44 10.44
CA ALA A 130 -7.83 -6.51 11.01
C ALA A 130 -6.68 -6.90 10.06
N GLY A 131 -6.98 -7.05 8.77
CA GLY A 131 -6.03 -7.33 7.70
C GLY A 131 -4.99 -6.22 7.59
N LEU A 132 -5.42 -4.97 7.49
CA LEU A 132 -4.53 -3.81 7.44
C LEU A 132 -3.56 -3.79 8.64
N ARG A 133 -4.05 -4.09 9.85
CA ARG A 133 -3.20 -4.16 11.04
C ARG A 133 -2.19 -5.31 10.98
N SER A 134 -2.61 -6.47 10.50
CA SER A 134 -1.75 -7.65 10.35
C SER A 134 -0.70 -7.47 9.25
N LEU A 135 -1.05 -6.75 8.19
CA LEU A 135 -0.13 -6.32 7.13
C LEU A 135 0.98 -5.44 7.70
N LEU A 136 0.63 -4.39 8.46
CA LEU A 136 1.61 -3.49 9.06
C LEU A 136 2.49 -4.16 10.13
N LYS A 137 1.93 -5.11 10.89
CA LYS A 137 2.74 -5.96 11.80
C LYS A 137 3.77 -6.82 11.07
N SER A 138 3.49 -7.13 9.81
CA SER A 138 4.36 -7.96 8.99
C SER A 138 5.47 -7.16 8.31
N LEU A 139 5.41 -5.82 8.36
CA LEU A 139 6.33 -4.90 7.72
C LEU A 139 6.99 -3.94 8.72
N PRO A 140 7.82 -4.44 9.67
CA PRO A 140 8.38 -3.62 10.74
C PRO A 140 9.33 -2.52 10.26
N ALA A 141 9.94 -2.67 9.08
CA ALA A 141 10.86 -1.70 8.48
C ALA A 141 10.15 -0.55 7.72
N LEU A 142 8.84 -0.65 7.55
CA LEU A 142 8.04 0.26 6.74
C LEU A 142 8.11 1.70 7.29
N ARG A 143 8.55 2.63 6.44
CA ARG A 143 8.72 4.06 6.74
C ARG A 143 7.73 4.95 6.00
N THR A 144 7.33 4.54 4.80
CA THR A 144 6.42 5.29 3.93
C THR A 144 5.16 4.48 3.69
N LEU A 145 4.01 5.04 4.02
CA LEU A 145 2.71 4.46 3.71
C LEU A 145 1.93 5.43 2.83
N LYS A 146 1.53 4.97 1.65
CA LYS A 146 0.63 5.69 0.75
C LYS A 146 -0.67 4.90 0.63
N ILE A 147 -1.79 5.54 0.93
CA ILE A 147 -3.14 4.97 0.76
C ILE A 147 -3.88 5.91 -0.18
N THR A 148 -4.45 5.36 -1.25
CA THR A 148 -5.16 6.13 -2.26
C THR A 148 -6.49 5.52 -2.64
N HIS A 149 -7.53 6.35 -2.82
CA HIS A 149 -8.86 5.91 -3.27
C HIS A 149 -9.47 4.87 -2.32
N TRP A 150 -9.33 5.10 -1.01
CA TRP A 150 -9.85 4.20 0.02
C TRP A 150 -10.92 4.90 0.83
N ASP A 151 -11.97 4.14 1.17
CA ASP A 151 -12.79 4.45 2.32
C ASP A 151 -12.13 3.98 3.63
N LEU A 152 -12.09 4.88 4.60
CA LEU A 152 -11.49 4.66 5.91
C LEU A 152 -12.60 4.87 6.96
N PRO A 153 -13.42 3.84 7.20
CA PRO A 153 -14.40 3.83 8.27
C PRO A 153 -13.72 3.98 9.64
N GLU A 154 -14.54 4.23 10.67
CA GLU A 154 -14.10 4.52 12.04
C GLU A 154 -13.08 3.51 12.60
N ASN A 155 -13.13 2.26 12.16
CA ASN A 155 -12.25 1.17 12.59
C ASN A 155 -10.92 1.06 11.80
N ASN A 156 -10.84 1.59 10.58
CA ASN A 156 -9.67 1.44 9.72
C ASN A 156 -8.51 2.37 10.12
N LEU A 157 -8.78 3.63 10.46
CA LEU A 157 -7.73 4.55 10.95
C LEU A 157 -7.07 4.06 12.26
N PRO A 158 -7.81 3.54 13.27
CA PRO A 158 -7.22 2.90 14.44
C PRO A 158 -6.36 1.68 14.14
N ALA A 159 -6.57 0.97 13.03
CA ALA A 159 -5.73 -0.16 12.62
C ALA A 159 -4.32 0.29 12.21
N LEU A 160 -4.20 1.49 11.63
CA LEU A 160 -2.94 2.12 11.27
C LEU A 160 -2.15 2.65 12.48
N LYS A 161 -2.82 2.82 13.63
CA LYS A 161 -2.23 3.39 14.84
C LYS A 161 -1.22 2.43 15.45
N ARG A 162 -0.03 2.96 15.78
CA ARG A 162 0.98 2.18 16.49
C ARG A 162 0.50 1.80 17.90
N PRO A 163 0.59 0.52 18.31
CA PRO A 163 0.25 0.12 19.68
C PRO A 163 1.13 0.87 20.68
N ARG A 164 0.52 1.54 21.68
CA ARG A 164 1.28 2.15 22.78
C ARG A 164 1.96 1.04 23.57
N GLY A 165 3.27 1.13 23.74
CA GLY A 165 4.08 0.10 24.40
C GLY A 165 3.65 -0.18 25.84
N GLY A 166 2.76 -1.15 26.03
CA GLY A 166 2.49 -1.76 27.32
C GLY A 166 3.58 -2.80 27.63
N ARG A 167 4.30 -2.58 28.73
CA ARG A 167 5.28 -3.47 29.41
C ARG A 167 5.70 -4.77 28.71
N LYS A 168 7.00 -4.82 28.37
CA LYS A 168 7.91 -5.99 28.42
C LYS A 168 7.33 -7.33 27.93
N GLY A 169 7.03 -7.41 26.65
CA GLY A 169 7.02 -8.66 25.89
C GLY A 169 7.71 -8.43 24.54
N PRO A 170 8.04 -9.47 23.76
CA PRO A 170 8.62 -9.37 22.42
C PRO A 170 7.70 -8.68 21.37
N SER A 171 6.63 -8.04 21.82
CA SER A 171 5.65 -7.32 21.02
C SER A 171 6.17 -5.93 20.66
N GLN A 172 6.91 -5.77 19.55
CA GLN A 172 7.05 -4.43 18.95
C GLN A 172 7.40 -4.39 17.45
N SER A 173 7.09 -5.42 16.67
CA SER A 173 7.27 -5.38 15.21
C SER A 173 6.13 -4.64 14.49
N PHE A 174 5.74 -3.45 14.97
CA PHE A 174 4.79 -2.59 14.24
C PHE A 174 5.56 -1.42 13.62
N SER A 175 5.25 -1.12 12.36
CA SER A 175 5.88 -0.06 11.58
C SER A 175 5.83 1.29 12.31
N ASN A 176 6.87 2.11 12.11
CA ASN A 176 6.89 3.50 12.56
C ASN A 176 7.08 4.38 11.34
N PHE A 177 6.00 4.98 10.86
CA PHE A 177 6.04 5.76 9.63
C PHE A 177 6.72 7.11 9.88
N ASN A 178 7.47 7.54 8.87
CA ASN A 178 7.99 8.91 8.75
C ASN A 178 7.21 9.67 7.66
N ASP A 179 6.71 8.96 6.64
CA ASP A 179 5.98 9.55 5.53
C ASP A 179 4.61 8.90 5.41
N LEU A 180 3.54 9.70 5.47
CA LEU A 180 2.17 9.23 5.33
C LEU A 180 1.45 10.02 4.24
N HIS A 181 0.98 9.32 3.21
CA HIS A 181 0.24 9.92 2.11
C HIS A 181 -1.17 9.33 2.09
N LEU A 182 -2.17 10.14 2.43
CA LEU A 182 -3.58 9.80 2.33
C LEU A 182 -4.16 10.63 1.20
N VAL A 183 -4.25 10.06 0.00
CA VAL A 183 -4.62 10.81 -1.21
C VAL A 183 -5.96 10.33 -1.73
N ASP A 184 -6.92 11.24 -1.83
CA ASP A 184 -8.28 10.91 -2.28
C ASP A 184 -8.91 9.82 -1.41
N VAL A 185 -8.89 10.05 -0.09
CA VAL A 185 -9.48 9.14 0.91
C VAL A 185 -10.80 9.68 1.42
N GLN A 186 -11.70 8.80 1.83
CA GLN A 186 -12.89 9.17 2.58
C GLN A 186 -12.68 8.89 4.06
N LEU A 187 -12.81 9.93 4.89
CA LEU A 187 -12.55 9.86 6.32
C LEU A 187 -13.84 10.02 7.12
N TRP A 188 -14.26 8.95 7.79
CA TRP A 188 -15.45 8.97 8.63
C TRP A 188 -15.19 9.66 9.97
N GLU A 189 -14.00 9.48 10.54
CA GLU A 189 -13.64 10.05 11.83
C GLU A 189 -12.30 10.81 11.79
N THR A 190 -12.38 12.14 11.81
CA THR A 190 -11.17 12.99 11.78
C THR A 190 -10.40 13.01 13.11
N LYS A 191 -11.02 12.59 14.22
CA LYS A 191 -10.35 12.45 15.53
C LYS A 191 -9.34 11.31 15.51
N ALA A 192 -9.66 10.19 14.86
CA ALA A 192 -8.76 9.06 14.71
C ALA A 192 -7.48 9.45 13.92
N LEU A 193 -7.59 10.37 12.97
CA LEU A 193 -6.45 10.86 12.19
C LEU A 193 -5.40 11.54 13.08
N LYS A 194 -5.82 12.37 14.03
CA LYS A 194 -4.88 13.01 14.99
C LYS A 194 -4.17 11.98 15.86
N GLN A 195 -4.90 10.94 16.27
CA GLN A 195 -4.33 9.86 17.05
C GLN A 195 -3.33 9.02 16.26
N LEU A 196 -3.61 8.78 14.97
CA LEU A 196 -2.71 8.11 14.05
C LEU A 196 -1.39 8.89 13.93
N VAL A 197 -1.48 10.17 13.58
CA VAL A 197 -0.32 11.06 13.45
C VAL A 197 0.50 11.11 14.73
N SER A 198 -0.15 11.21 15.89
CA SER A 198 0.52 11.23 17.19
C SER A 198 1.16 9.89 17.59
N SER A 199 0.79 8.79 16.94
CA SER A 199 1.34 7.45 17.24
C SER A 199 2.62 7.13 16.46
N HIS A 200 2.94 7.93 15.46
CA HIS A 200 4.08 7.77 14.55
C HIS A 200 5.00 8.99 14.60
N SER A 201 6.20 8.87 14.04
CA SER A 201 7.22 9.94 14.00
C SER A 201 7.21 10.69 12.67
N LEU A 202 6.03 11.12 12.21
CA LEU A 202 5.83 11.68 10.88
C LEU A 202 6.68 12.94 10.64
N GLN A 203 7.44 12.93 9.55
CA GLN A 203 8.18 14.06 9.00
C GLN A 203 7.42 14.68 7.83
N LYS A 204 6.82 13.84 6.99
CA LYS A 204 6.05 14.25 5.83
C LYS A 204 4.65 13.69 5.89
N MET A 205 3.66 14.52 5.55
CA MET A 205 2.30 14.05 5.40
C MET A 205 1.62 14.77 4.24
N GLU A 206 0.88 14.00 3.47
CA GLU A 206 0.00 14.50 2.43
C GLU A 206 -1.43 14.04 2.69
N LEU A 207 -2.39 14.96 2.58
CA LEU A 207 -3.80 14.70 2.78
C LEU A 207 -4.60 15.27 1.60
N SER A 208 -5.51 14.47 1.05
CA SER A 208 -6.53 14.85 0.07
C SER A 208 -7.75 13.94 0.25
N GLY A 209 -8.93 14.42 -0.11
CA GLY A 209 -10.18 13.69 -0.07
C GLY A 209 -11.29 14.43 0.69
N ILE A 210 -12.24 13.66 1.21
CA ILE A 210 -13.44 14.17 1.87
C ILE A 210 -13.63 13.56 3.26
N TYR A 211 -14.43 14.21 4.09
CA TYR A 211 -14.76 13.74 5.43
C TYR A 211 -16.24 13.91 5.75
N ILE A 212 -16.75 13.09 6.67
CA ILE A 212 -18.13 13.24 7.18
C ILE A 212 -18.16 14.45 8.10
N LYS A 213 -19.04 15.41 7.77
CA LYS A 213 -19.25 16.61 8.57
C LYS A 213 -19.85 16.24 9.92
N GLU A 214 -19.21 16.68 11.01
CA GLU A 214 -19.77 16.51 12.36
C GLU A 214 -21.03 17.40 12.47
N VAL A 215 -22.22 16.82 12.35
CA VAL A 215 -23.49 17.53 12.56
C VAL A 215 -23.66 17.75 14.08
N PRO A 216 -23.87 19.00 14.54
CA PRO A 216 -24.17 19.27 15.94
C PRO A 216 -25.45 18.55 16.35
N ILE A 217 -25.42 17.90 17.52
CA ILE A 217 -26.51 17.08 18.08
C ILE A 217 -27.83 17.87 18.24
N ASP A 218 -27.76 19.21 18.24
CA ASP A 218 -28.92 20.08 18.47
C ASP A 218 -29.80 20.31 17.22
N GLU A 219 -29.39 19.83 16.04
CA GLU A 219 -30.20 19.89 14.82
C GLU A 219 -30.87 18.53 14.56
N GLU A 220 -32.05 18.31 15.17
CA GLU A 220 -32.98 17.22 14.83
C GLU A 220 -33.43 17.37 13.37
N THR A 221 -32.58 16.94 12.44
CA THR A 221 -32.95 16.77 11.04
C THR A 221 -33.22 15.29 10.83
N ASP A 222 -34.48 14.96 10.55
CA ASP A 222 -35.02 13.61 10.25
C ASP A 222 -34.41 12.96 8.98
N SER A 223 -33.32 13.51 8.45
CA SER A 223 -32.62 13.00 7.27
C SER A 223 -31.28 12.41 7.69
N GLU A 224 -31.18 11.08 7.70
CA GLU A 224 -29.95 10.28 7.88
C GLU A 224 -28.90 10.48 6.75
N VAL A 225 -28.96 11.58 6.00
CA VAL A 225 -28.04 11.84 4.89
C VAL A 225 -26.75 12.38 5.48
N GLN A 226 -25.72 11.54 5.52
CA GLN A 226 -24.37 11.95 5.87
C GLN A 226 -23.88 12.99 4.86
N GLU A 227 -23.62 14.21 5.34
CA GLU A 227 -23.07 15.28 4.53
C GLU A 227 -21.54 15.14 4.50
N TRP A 228 -20.98 14.96 3.30
CA TRP A 228 -19.54 14.94 3.07
C TRP A 228 -19.03 16.35 2.75
N ASP A 229 -17.86 16.69 3.27
CA ASP A 229 -17.20 17.97 3.02
C ASP A 229 -15.73 17.77 2.64
N GLU A 230 -15.17 18.72 1.90
CA GLU A 230 -13.79 18.68 1.44
C GLU A 230 -12.82 19.19 2.51
N PHE A 231 -11.62 18.59 2.58
CA PHE A 231 -10.57 19.14 3.43
C PHE A 231 -10.14 20.53 2.94
N THR A 232 -10.44 21.56 3.73
CA THR A 232 -9.99 22.93 3.48
C THR A 232 -8.86 23.35 4.44
N GLU A 233 -8.08 24.37 4.07
CA GLU A 233 -7.06 24.95 4.97
C GLU A 233 -7.65 25.49 6.28
N ASP A 234 -8.94 25.84 6.26
CA ASP A 234 -9.61 26.38 7.44
C ASP A 234 -10.08 25.31 8.42
N PHE A 235 -10.15 24.06 7.97
CA PHE A 235 -10.58 22.94 8.77
C PHE A 235 -9.67 22.74 10.00
N ARG A 236 -10.28 22.60 11.18
CA ARG A 236 -9.56 22.55 12.46
C ARG A 236 -8.52 21.43 12.51
N SER A 237 -8.79 20.27 11.92
CA SER A 237 -7.84 19.17 11.88
C SER A 237 -6.70 19.44 10.90
N VAL A 238 -6.95 20.06 9.75
CA VAL A 238 -5.90 20.48 8.80
C VAL A 238 -4.95 21.50 9.45
N LYS A 239 -5.49 22.54 10.13
CA LYS A 239 -4.68 23.50 10.90
C LYS A 239 -3.80 22.82 11.94
N TRP A 240 -4.34 21.83 12.65
CA TRP A 240 -3.57 21.05 13.62
C TRP A 240 -2.47 20.22 12.95
N LEU A 241 -2.75 19.56 11.83
CA LEU A 241 -1.78 18.75 11.08
C LEU A 241 -0.61 19.61 10.58
N LYS A 242 -0.92 20.78 10.02
CA LYS A 242 0.08 21.77 9.54
C LYS A 242 1.04 22.23 10.62
N ASN A 243 0.56 22.33 11.86
CA ASN A 243 1.38 22.72 13.01
C ASN A 243 2.14 21.54 13.64
N THR A 244 1.72 20.30 13.37
CA THR A 244 2.26 19.10 14.02
C THR A 244 3.25 18.35 13.13
N VAL A 245 3.00 18.28 11.82
CA VAL A 245 3.85 17.55 10.87
C VAL A 245 4.75 18.55 10.13
N PRO A 246 6.09 18.41 10.16
CA PRO A 246 7.02 19.37 9.59
C PRO A 246 6.79 19.69 8.10
N GLN A 247 6.53 18.65 7.29
CA GLN A 247 6.27 18.77 5.86
C GLN A 247 4.85 18.31 5.55
N PHE A 248 3.86 19.08 6.02
CA PHE A 248 2.46 18.84 5.73
C PHE A 248 2.04 19.51 4.42
N ARG A 249 1.34 18.76 3.55
CA ARG A 249 0.69 19.25 2.33
C ARG A 249 -0.79 18.85 2.34
N LEU A 250 -1.68 19.82 2.24
CA LEU A 250 -3.06 19.59 1.84
C LEU A 250 -3.12 19.70 0.31
N ALA A 251 -3.46 18.62 -0.37
CA ALA A 251 -3.65 18.65 -1.82
C ALA A 251 -5.12 18.84 -2.15
N ARG A 252 -5.41 19.83 -3.01
CA ARG A 252 -6.78 20.27 -3.34
C ARG A 252 -7.31 19.71 -4.66
N ASN A 253 -6.44 19.15 -5.48
CA ASN A 253 -6.78 18.65 -6.80
C ASN A 253 -6.34 17.20 -6.92
N ILE A 254 -7.31 16.33 -7.18
CA ILE A 254 -7.14 14.89 -7.50
C ILE A 254 -6.21 14.74 -8.72
N HIS A 255 -6.17 15.75 -9.60
CA HIS A 255 -5.32 15.77 -10.80
C HIS A 255 -3.95 16.46 -10.62
N GLU A 256 -3.70 17.21 -9.54
CA GLU A 256 -2.41 17.90 -9.30
C GLU A 256 -1.53 17.20 -8.27
N THR A 257 -2.09 16.31 -7.43
CA THR A 257 -1.24 15.37 -6.72
C THR A 257 -0.52 14.57 -7.77
N ASP A 258 0.81 14.68 -7.81
CA ASP A 258 1.72 13.88 -8.62
C ASP A 258 1.30 12.41 -8.58
N ASP A 259 0.38 12.09 -9.47
CA ASP A 259 -0.03 10.75 -9.77
C ASP A 259 1.13 10.07 -10.49
N HIS A 260 2.30 10.71 -10.65
CA HIS A 260 3.53 10.14 -11.21
C HIS A 260 3.97 8.81 -10.61
N ASP A 261 3.63 8.50 -9.35
CA ASP A 261 3.88 7.16 -8.79
C ASP A 261 2.97 6.08 -9.39
N PHE A 262 1.77 6.44 -9.87
CA PHE A 262 0.77 5.56 -10.49
C PHE A 262 0.70 5.74 -12.03
N GLN A 263 0.74 6.97 -12.53
CA GLN A 263 1.00 7.44 -13.91
C GLN A 263 2.46 7.26 -14.34
N GLN A 264 3.11 6.16 -13.95
CA GLN A 264 4.40 5.76 -14.52
C GLN A 264 4.31 5.34 -16.01
N ASP A 265 3.23 5.70 -16.70
CA ASP A 265 3.04 5.61 -18.15
C ASP A 265 3.89 6.62 -18.93
N VAL A 266 4.47 7.63 -18.27
CA VAL A 266 5.41 8.56 -18.91
C VAL A 266 6.83 8.02 -18.75
N TRP A 267 7.33 7.35 -19.79
CA TRP A 267 8.75 7.06 -19.96
C TRP A 267 9.55 8.36 -19.77
N ARG A 268 10.42 8.42 -18.75
CA ARG A 268 11.53 9.39 -18.77
C ARG A 268 12.58 8.82 -19.75
N LEU A 269 12.40 9.12 -21.03
CA LEU A 269 13.44 8.93 -22.03
C LEU A 269 14.62 9.82 -21.61
N TRP A 270 15.66 9.19 -21.08
CA TRP A 270 16.98 9.79 -20.96
C TRP A 270 17.61 9.90 -22.35
#